data_AF-A0A2S2C1R0-F1
#
_entry.id   AF-A0A2S2C1R0-F1
#
_cell.length_a   1.000
_cell.length_b   1.000
_cell.length_c   1.000
_cell.angle_alpha   90.00
_cell.angle_beta   90.00
_cell.angle_gamma   90.00
#
_symmetry.space_group_name_H-M   'P 1'
#
loop_
_entity.id
_entity.type
_entity.pdbx_description
1 polymer ?
#
loop_
_entity_poly.entity_id
_entity_poly.type
_entity_poly.pdbx_seq_one_letter_code
_entity_poly.pdbx_strand_id
1 'polypeptide(L)'
;MTTDASLTESGAAIWSPILALPEFVELRRRRRAVTASLGVVAVGLFTSFLVGFAFFPEVLGRTALLGIPLSLWVVFSQFAGTWLLVYAYFRLSRTYIQPAADAAVLAIELRHQERAA
;
A
#
# COMPACT_ATOMS: atom_id res chain seq x y z
N MET A 1 8.88 -38.14 -14.89
CA MET A 1 8.08 -36.99 -14.42
C MET A 1 8.20 -36.91 -12.90
N THR A 2 9.36 -36.51 -12.38
CA THR A 2 9.67 -36.49 -10.93
C THR A 2 10.61 -35.33 -10.53
N THR A 3 11.24 -34.65 -11.49
CA THR A 3 12.22 -33.57 -11.24
C THR A 3 11.60 -32.28 -10.70
N ASP A 4 10.34 -31.97 -10.99
CA ASP A 4 9.69 -30.73 -10.50
C ASP A 4 9.39 -30.74 -8.99
N ALA A 5 9.15 -31.92 -8.40
CA ALA A 5 8.83 -32.04 -6.99
C ALA A 5 10.05 -31.79 -6.08
N SER A 6 11.23 -32.27 -6.48
CA SER A 6 12.45 -32.09 -5.67
C SER A 6 12.99 -30.66 -5.69
N LEU A 7 12.77 -29.92 -6.78
CA LEU A 7 13.15 -28.51 -6.91
C LEU A 7 12.24 -27.61 -6.08
N THR A 8 10.95 -27.92 -5.98
CA THR A 8 9.99 -27.17 -5.16
C THR A 8 10.17 -27.43 -3.67
N GLU A 9 10.44 -28.66 -3.24
CA GLU A 9 10.75 -28.97 -1.84
C GLU A 9 12.09 -28.35 -1.39
N SER A 10 13.14 -28.47 -2.20
CA SER A 10 14.45 -27.88 -1.88
C SER A 10 14.38 -26.35 -1.88
N GLY A 11 13.66 -25.77 -2.84
CA GLY A 11 13.38 -24.34 -2.88
C GLY A 11 12.61 -23.89 -1.63
N ALA A 12 11.47 -24.51 -1.33
CA ALA A 12 10.63 -24.15 -0.19
C ALA A 12 11.37 -24.25 1.15
N ALA A 13 12.24 -25.26 1.31
CA ALA A 13 13.08 -25.43 2.49
C ALA A 13 14.16 -24.35 2.64
N ILE A 14 14.70 -23.83 1.52
CA ILE A 14 15.67 -22.72 1.52
C ILE A 14 14.96 -21.36 1.72
N TRP A 15 13.77 -21.19 1.14
CA TRP A 15 12.99 -19.96 1.26
C TRP A 15 12.32 -19.80 2.62
N SER A 16 11.95 -20.88 3.32
CA SER A 16 11.27 -20.81 4.62
C SER A 16 12.09 -20.08 5.72
N PRO A 17 13.39 -20.40 5.92
CA PRO A 17 14.25 -19.62 6.80
C PRO A 17 14.40 -18.16 6.36
N ILE A 18 14.51 -17.92 5.04
CA ILE A 18 14.63 -16.58 4.46
C ILE A 18 13.36 -15.76 4.72
N LEU A 19 12.18 -16.37 4.65
CA LEU A 19 10.89 -15.73 4.94
C LEU A 19 10.67 -15.48 6.44
N ALA A 20 11.36 -16.22 7.31
CA ALA A 20 11.33 -16.07 8.76
C ALA A 20 12.36 -15.07 9.30
N LEU A 21 13.27 -14.54 8.46
CA LEU A 21 14.20 -13.49 8.87
C LEU A 21 13.41 -12.28 9.43
N PRO A 22 13.84 -11.70 10.57
CA PRO A 22 13.14 -10.59 11.21
C PRO A 22 12.95 -9.40 10.26
N GLU A 23 13.88 -9.17 9.33
CA GLU A 23 13.78 -8.16 8.27
C GLU A 23 12.55 -8.33 7.37
N PHE A 24 12.17 -9.56 7.01
CA PHE A 24 10.98 -9.83 6.19
C PHE A 24 9.67 -9.69 6.98
N VAL A 25 9.68 -10.01 8.28
CA VAL A 25 8.54 -9.79 9.18
C VAL A 25 8.30 -8.28 9.37
N GLU A 26 9.37 -7.52 9.51
CA GLU A 26 9.37 -6.07 9.59
C GLU A 26 8.76 -5.46 8.32
N LEU A 27 9.19 -5.92 7.13
CA LEU A 27 8.66 -5.51 5.84
C LEU A 27 7.17 -5.87 5.67
N ARG A 28 6.77 -7.08 6.08
CA ARG A 28 5.37 -7.54 5.96
C ARG A 28 4.43 -6.77 6.88
N ARG A 29 4.83 -6.53 8.14
CA ARG A 29 4.03 -5.77 9.10
C ARG A 29 3.86 -4.32 8.66
N ARG A 30 4.91 -3.73 8.08
CA ARG A 30 4.92 -2.35 7.57
C ARG A 30 4.08 -2.18 6.31
N ARG A 31 4.17 -3.11 5.36
CA ARG A 31 3.29 -3.11 4.16
C ARG A 31 1.82 -3.20 4.56
N ARG A 32 1.51 -4.02 5.57
CA ARG A 32 0.14 -4.18 6.09
C ARG A 32 -0.38 -2.92 6.76
N ALA A 33 0.45 -2.17 7.49
CA ALA A 33 0.06 -0.91 8.11
C ALA A 33 -0.24 0.20 7.08
N VAL A 34 0.55 0.30 6.01
CA VAL A 34 0.34 1.26 4.92
C VAL A 34 -0.94 0.97 4.16
N THR A 35 -1.17 -0.29 3.78
CA THR A 35 -2.40 -0.67 3.08
C THR A 35 -3.62 -0.55 3.99
N ALA A 36 -3.50 -0.87 5.29
CA ALA A 36 -4.58 -0.71 6.25
C ALA A 36 -4.96 0.76 6.46
N SER A 37 -3.98 1.67 6.60
CA SER A 37 -4.27 3.10 6.77
C SER A 37 -4.92 3.70 5.53
N LEU A 38 -4.42 3.38 4.32
CA LEU A 38 -5.07 3.78 3.08
C LEU A 38 -6.49 3.22 2.96
N GLY A 39 -6.68 1.95 3.34
CA GLY A 39 -7.99 1.31 3.35
C GLY A 39 -8.96 2.02 4.28
N VAL A 40 -8.54 2.37 5.50
CA VAL A 40 -9.37 3.12 6.46
C VAL A 40 -9.76 4.49 5.91
N VAL A 41 -8.82 5.21 5.28
CA VAL A 41 -9.12 6.50 4.65
C VAL A 41 -10.07 6.34 3.47
N ALA A 42 -9.87 5.33 2.62
CA ALA A 42 -10.77 5.05 1.49
C ALA A 42 -12.19 4.75 1.97
N VAL A 43 -12.33 3.90 2.99
CA VAL A 43 -13.62 3.59 3.62
C VAL A 43 -14.24 4.87 4.21
N GLY A 44 -13.46 5.67 4.93
CA GLY A 44 -13.95 6.94 5.49
C GLY A 44 -14.45 7.92 4.43
N LEU A 45 -13.72 8.08 3.33
CA LEU A 45 -14.14 8.91 2.20
C LEU A 45 -15.43 8.38 1.58
N PHE A 46 -15.50 7.07 1.30
CA PHE A 46 -16.66 6.44 0.69
C PHE A 46 -17.90 6.49 1.60
N THR A 47 -17.75 6.21 2.89
CA THR A 47 -18.84 6.31 3.86
C THR A 47 -19.31 7.76 3.99
N SER A 48 -18.40 8.74 3.99
CA SER A 48 -18.78 10.16 4.03
C SER A 48 -19.60 10.55 2.80
N PHE A 49 -19.26 10.02 1.62
CA PHE A 49 -20.05 10.20 0.40
C PHE A 49 -21.45 9.61 0.54
N LEU A 50 -21.57 8.37 1.03
CA LEU A 50 -22.86 7.73 1.27
C LEU A 50 -23.72 8.52 2.25
N VAL A 51 -23.15 8.97 3.37
CA VAL A 51 -23.85 9.77 4.38
C VAL A 51 -24.31 11.09 3.78
N GLY A 52 -23.47 11.77 3.01
CA GLY A 52 -23.84 12.99 2.30
C GLY A 52 -25.04 12.77 1.38
N PHE A 53 -25.00 11.71 0.57
CA PHE A 53 -26.06 11.42 -0.40
C PHE A 53 -27.38 10.95 0.26
N ALA A 54 -27.28 10.14 1.31
CA ALA A 54 -28.43 9.56 2.00
C ALA A 54 -29.18 10.58 2.88
N PHE A 55 -28.45 11.44 3.59
CA PHE A 55 -29.05 12.36 4.57
C PHE A 55 -29.24 13.79 4.04
N PHE A 56 -28.50 14.21 3.01
CA PHE A 56 -28.58 15.57 2.48
C PHE A 56 -28.92 15.66 0.97
N PRO A 57 -29.90 14.88 0.46
CA PRO A 57 -30.21 14.87 -0.97
C PRO A 57 -30.70 16.24 -1.47
N GLU A 58 -31.49 16.96 -0.67
CA GLU A 58 -31.98 18.30 -1.07
C GLU A 58 -30.87 19.35 -1.13
N VAL A 59 -29.87 19.29 -0.25
CA VAL A 59 -28.73 20.21 -0.25
C VAL A 59 -27.84 19.94 -1.47
N LEU A 60 -27.56 18.68 -1.76
CA LEU A 60 -26.80 18.27 -2.94
C LEU A 60 -27.47 18.68 -4.27
N GLY A 61 -28.80 18.70 -4.30
CA GLY A 61 -29.59 19.04 -5.48
C GLY A 61 -29.88 20.54 -5.66
N ARG A 62 -30.14 21.29 -4.58
CA ARG A 62 -30.47 22.73 -4.65
C ARG A 62 -29.26 23.65 -4.55
N THR A 63 -28.20 23.22 -3.87
CA THR A 63 -27.05 24.07 -3.63
C THR A 63 -26.10 24.00 -4.82
N ALA A 64 -25.91 25.12 -5.50
CA ALA A 64 -24.93 25.28 -6.56
C ALA A 64 -23.75 26.11 -6.02
N LEU A 65 -22.54 25.58 -6.18
CA LEU A 65 -21.30 26.22 -5.78
C LEU A 65 -20.53 26.57 -7.05
N LEU A 66 -20.28 27.87 -7.27
CA LEU A 66 -19.74 28.40 -8.53
C LEU A 66 -20.61 28.06 -9.76
N GLY A 67 -21.92 27.96 -9.57
CA GLY A 67 -22.87 27.59 -10.65
C GLY A 67 -22.90 26.09 -10.98
N ILE A 68 -22.10 25.26 -10.29
CA ILE A 68 -22.06 23.81 -10.47
C ILE A 68 -22.79 23.15 -9.28
N PRO A 69 -23.67 22.18 -9.51
CA PRO A 69 -24.33 21.44 -8.43
C PRO A 69 -23.33 20.87 -7.42
N LEU A 70 -23.63 20.99 -6.13
CA LEU A 70 -22.76 20.49 -5.07
C LEU A 70 -22.53 18.97 -5.20
N SER A 71 -23.50 18.23 -5.73
CA SER A 71 -23.36 16.80 -6.06
C SER A 71 -22.19 16.50 -6.99
N LEU A 72 -21.97 17.33 -8.02
CA LEU A 72 -20.83 17.19 -8.93
C LEU A 72 -19.50 17.42 -8.23
N TRP A 73 -19.42 18.44 -7.36
CA TRP A 73 -18.24 18.68 -6.53
C TRP A 73 -17.94 17.52 -5.59
N VAL A 74 -18.97 16.93 -4.98
CA VAL A 74 -18.83 15.79 -4.08
C VAL A 74 -18.33 14.56 -4.83
N VAL A 75 -18.87 14.26 -6.02
CA VAL A 75 -18.36 13.17 -6.87
C VAL A 75 -16.94 13.46 -7.35
N PHE A 76 -16.65 14.70 -7.75
CA PHE A 76 -15.30 15.10 -8.15
C PHE A 76 -14.28 14.93 -7.01
N SER A 77 -14.69 15.19 -5.77
CA SER A 77 -13.85 15.00 -4.59
C SER A 77 -13.49 13.53 -4.36
N GLN A 78 -14.36 12.57 -4.72
CA GLN A 78 -14.03 11.14 -4.71
C GLN A 78 -12.92 10.81 -5.71
N PHE A 79 -13.00 11.41 -6.90
CA PHE A 79 -11.98 11.24 -7.93
C PHE A 79 -10.64 11.82 -7.49
N ALA A 80 -10.64 13.08 -7.04
CA ALA A 80 -9.45 13.74 -6.49
C ALA A 80 -8.89 13.01 -5.26
N GLY A 81 -9.78 12.51 -4.38
CA GLY A 81 -9.42 11.71 -3.22
C GLY A 81 -8.69 10.42 -3.62
N THR A 82 -9.14 9.74 -4.67
CA THR A 82 -8.45 8.55 -5.20
C THR A 82 -7.03 8.88 -5.65
N TRP A 83 -6.83 9.97 -6.39
CA TRP A 83 -5.49 10.45 -6.77
C TRP A 83 -4.63 10.81 -5.56
N LEU A 84 -5.22 11.43 -4.54
CA LEU A 84 -4.54 11.75 -3.28
C LEU A 84 -4.12 10.47 -2.53
N LEU A 85 -4.96 9.43 -2.50
CA LEU A 85 -4.60 8.13 -1.93
C LEU A 85 -3.47 7.46 -2.72
N VAL A 86 -3.53 7.48 -4.05
CA VAL A 86 -2.45 6.96 -4.90
C VAL A 86 -1.15 7.73 -4.67
N TYR A 87 -1.22 9.06 -4.61
CA TYR A 87 -0.07 9.89 -4.29
C TYR A 87 0.48 9.59 -2.89
N ALA A 88 -0.41 9.46 -1.89
CA ALA A 88 -0.03 9.09 -0.53
C ALA A 88 0.63 7.70 -0.51
N TYR A 89 0.10 6.71 -1.23
CA TYR A 89 0.73 5.41 -1.40
C TYR A 89 2.15 5.53 -1.98
N PHE A 90 2.33 6.31 -3.06
CA PHE A 90 3.65 6.49 -3.67
C PHE A 90 4.61 7.29 -2.79
N ARG A 91 4.13 8.31 -2.07
CA ARG A 91 4.94 9.11 -1.16
C ARG A 91 5.36 8.32 0.06
N LEU A 92 4.44 7.59 0.68
CA LEU A 92 4.73 6.73 1.83
C LEU A 92 5.57 5.51 1.44
N SER A 93 5.39 4.95 0.23
CA SER A 93 6.29 3.90 -0.25
C SER A 93 7.70 4.45 -0.52
N ARG A 94 7.85 5.63 -1.12
CA ARG A 94 9.17 6.24 -1.36
C ARG A 94 9.92 6.63 -0.08
N THR A 95 9.24 7.20 0.91
CA THR A 95 9.90 7.61 2.17
C THR A 95 10.39 6.41 3.00
N TYR A 96 9.91 5.18 2.74
CA TYR A 96 10.16 4.05 3.64
C TYR A 96 10.74 2.78 2.97
N ILE A 97 10.89 2.75 1.63
CA ILE A 97 11.53 1.62 0.91
C ILE A 97 13.08 1.75 0.86
N GLN A 98 13.65 2.95 0.96
CA GLN A 98 15.09 3.16 0.92
C GLN A 98 15.90 2.44 2.02
N PRO A 99 15.51 2.47 3.32
CA PRO A 99 16.39 1.91 4.36
C PRO A 99 16.46 0.37 4.35
N ALA A 100 15.46 -0.32 3.82
CA ALA A 100 15.47 -1.78 3.71
C ALA A 100 16.25 -2.27 2.47
N ALA A 101 16.22 -1.49 1.39
CA ALA A 101 17.05 -1.76 0.21
C ALA A 101 18.53 -1.55 0.55
N ASP A 102 18.86 -0.48 1.29
CA ASP A 102 20.23 -0.20 1.71
C ASP A 102 20.78 -1.28 2.66
N ALA A 103 19.94 -1.80 3.59
CA ALA A 103 20.35 -2.90 4.47
C ALA A 103 20.62 -4.21 3.71
N ALA A 104 19.81 -4.53 2.70
CA ALA A 104 20.00 -5.72 1.88
C ALA A 104 21.27 -5.62 0.99
N VAL A 105 21.55 -4.43 0.43
CA VAL A 105 22.77 -4.19 -0.33
C VAL A 105 24.01 -4.35 0.56
N LEU A 106 23.97 -3.78 1.78
CA LEU A 106 25.07 -3.89 2.75
C LEU A 106 25.36 -5.35 3.16
N ALA A 107 24.31 -6.16 3.36
CA ALA A 107 24.44 -7.56 3.72
C ALA A 107 25.01 -8.44 2.58
N ILE A 108 24.70 -8.11 1.33
CA ILE A 108 25.27 -8.78 0.15
C ILE A 108 26.75 -8.43 0.00
N GLU A 109 27.11 -7.16 0.26
CA GLU A 109 28.47 -6.65 0.12
C GLU A 109 29.43 -7.24 1.18
N LEU A 110 28.97 -7.37 2.43
CA LEU A 110 29.72 -8.05 3.51
C LEU A 110 29.96 -9.54 3.22
N ARG A 111 28.93 -10.24 2.71
CA ARG A 111 29.03 -11.67 2.39
C ARG A 111 29.94 -11.96 1.18
N HIS A 112 30.09 -10.98 0.28
CA HIS A 112 31.06 -11.05 -0.81
C HIS A 112 32.51 -10.85 -0.31
N GLN A 113 32.74 -10.02 0.71
CA GLN A 113 34.06 -9.83 1.30
C GLN A 113 34.55 -11.07 2.07
N GLU A 114 33.68 -11.73 2.85
CA GLU A 114 34.04 -12.98 3.57
C GLU A 114 34.37 -14.15 2.66
N ARG A 115 33.85 -14.17 1.42
CA ARG A 115 34.16 -15.21 0.43
C ARG A 115 35.40 -14.90 -0.41
N ALA A 116 35.87 -13.66 -0.39
CA ALA A 116 37.03 -13.20 -1.15
C ALA A 116 38.31 -13.13 -0.29
N ALA A 117 38.20 -13.28 1.03
CA ALA A 117 39.29 -13.42 1.99
C ALA A 117 39.55 -14.91 2.30
#